data_AF-A0A968T8P5-F1
#
_entry.id   AF-A0A968T8P5-F1
#
_cell.length_a   1.000
_cell.length_b   1.000
_cell.length_c   1.000
_cell.angle_alpha   90.00
_cell.angle_beta   90.00
_cell.angle_gamma   90.00
#
_symmetry.space_group_name_H-M   'P 1'
#
loop_
_entity.id
_entity.type
_entity.pdbx_description
1 polymer ?
#
loop_
_entity_poly.entity_id
_entity_poly.type
_entity_poly.pdbx_seq_one_letter_code
_entity_poly.pdbx_strand_id
1 'polypeptide(L)'
;MLLFKLLILKHLHNLSNEEVEYQAHDRASCRRFLGLSGEAEIPDATTLDGLEQRLRQANRIDELIEQFATFLKVVRKPCAVSFSAATIFL
;
A
#
# COMPACT_ATOMS: atom_id res chain seq x y z
N MET A 1 -10.04 -0.77 9.07
CA MET A 1 -8.58 -0.88 8.85
C MET A 1 -8.19 -0.09 7.60
N LEU A 2 -7.73 1.14 7.76
CA LEU A 2 -7.35 2.04 6.67
C LEU A 2 -5.84 1.95 6.37
N LEU A 3 -5.02 1.90 7.42
CA LEU A 3 -3.56 1.75 7.34
C LEU A 3 -3.10 0.52 6.54
N PHE A 4 -3.77 -0.62 6.70
CA PHE A 4 -3.44 -1.82 5.91
C PHE A 4 -3.68 -1.62 4.40
N LYS A 5 -4.76 -0.93 4.04
CA LYS A 5 -5.03 -0.60 2.63
C LYS A 5 -4.02 0.39 2.07
N LEU A 6 -3.55 1.34 2.87
CA LEU A 6 -2.46 2.24 2.46
C LEU A 6 -1.16 1.47 2.24
N LEU A 7 -0.83 0.50 3.09
CA LEU A 7 0.35 -0.36 2.93
C LEU A 7 0.26 -1.23 1.67
N ILE A 8 -0.94 -1.69 1.31
CA ILE A 8 -1.19 -2.34 0.01
C ILE A 8 -0.97 -1.36 -1.15
N LEU A 9 -1.50 -0.14 -1.03
CA LEU A 9 -1.38 0.89 -2.07
C LEU A 9 0.09 1.28 -2.31
N LYS A 10 0.86 1.38 -1.22
CA LYS A 10 2.31 1.52 -1.22
C LYS A 10 2.97 0.44 -2.07
N HIS A 11 2.66 -0.83 -1.83
CA HIS A 11 3.27 -1.94 -2.57
C HIS A 11 2.81 -2.05 -4.01
N LEU A 12 1.54 -1.81 -4.30
CA LEU A 12 1.02 -1.88 -5.67
C LEU A 12 1.64 -0.82 -6.60
N HIS A 13 1.95 0.35 -6.04
CA HIS A 13 2.54 1.47 -6.79
C HIS A 13 4.04 1.69 -6.48
N ASN A 14 4.64 0.85 -5.64
CA ASN A 14 6.02 0.92 -5.18
C ASN A 14 6.41 2.33 -4.68
N LEU A 15 5.54 2.94 -3.87
CA LEU A 15 5.66 4.31 -3.37
C LEU A 15 6.36 4.40 -2.02
N SER A 16 6.87 5.58 -1.68
CA SER A 16 7.29 5.93 -0.32
C SER A 16 6.07 6.22 0.58
N ASN A 17 6.27 6.30 1.90
CA ASN A 17 5.18 6.58 2.83
C ASN A 17 4.59 7.99 2.63
N GLU A 18 5.45 8.96 2.32
CA GLU A 18 5.07 10.34 1.98
C GLU A 18 4.30 10.39 0.64
N GLU A 19 4.75 9.63 -0.36
CA GLU A 19 4.06 9.57 -1.66
C GLU A 19 2.69 8.91 -1.55
N VAL A 20 2.54 7.90 -0.69
CA VAL A 20 1.25 7.24 -0.42
C VAL A 20 0.28 8.22 0.22
N GLU A 21 0.72 8.99 1.21
CA GLU A 21 -0.07 10.04 1.85
C GLU A 21 -0.53 11.07 0.82
N TYR A 22 0.42 11.61 0.05
CA TYR A 22 0.14 12.59 -0.99
C TYR A 22 -0.85 12.07 -2.04
N GLN A 23 -0.64 10.86 -2.56
CA GLN A 23 -1.53 10.27 -3.55
C GLN A 23 -2.90 9.90 -2.97
N ALA A 24 -2.97 9.48 -1.71
CA ALA A 24 -4.23 9.23 -1.05
C ALA A 24 -5.04 10.53 -0.89
N HIS A 25 -4.37 11.66 -0.67
CA HIS A 25 -5.01 12.97 -0.52
C HIS A 25 -5.49 13.55 -1.86
N ASP A 26 -4.65 13.46 -2.90
CA ASP A 26 -4.92 14.06 -4.21
C ASP A 26 -5.84 13.21 -5.09
N ARG A 27 -5.69 11.88 -5.07
CA ARG A 27 -6.36 11.00 -6.04
C ARG A 27 -7.67 10.43 -5.52
N ALA A 28 -8.77 10.84 -6.14
CA ALA A 28 -10.11 10.31 -5.86
C ALA A 28 -10.21 8.78 -6.05
N SER A 29 -9.42 8.18 -6.95
CA SER A 29 -9.33 6.72 -7.12
C SER A 29 -8.73 6.04 -5.89
N CYS A 30 -7.68 6.63 -5.30
CA CYS A 30 -7.07 6.16 -4.06
C CYS A 30 -8.07 6.28 -2.90
N ARG A 31 -8.77 7.41 -2.77
CA ARG A 31 -9.82 7.58 -1.74
C ARG A 31 -10.93 6.54 -1.87
N ARG A 32 -11.39 6.28 -3.10
CA ARG A 32 -12.40 5.24 -3.39
C ARG A 32 -11.93 3.84 -3.02
N PHE A 33 -10.67 3.50 -3.28
CA PHE A 33 -10.07 2.22 -2.87
C PHE A 33 -9.98 2.08 -1.35
N LEU A 34 -9.56 3.14 -0.66
CA LEU A 34 -9.54 3.20 0.79
C LEU A 34 -10.95 3.07 1.41
N GLY A 35 -11.99 3.35 0.61
CA GLY A 35 -13.38 3.40 1.06
C GLY A 35 -13.70 4.71 1.77
N LEU A 36 -12.87 5.74 1.55
CA LEU A 36 -13.06 7.08 2.07
C LEU A 36 -14.03 7.83 1.16
N SER A 37 -15.09 8.39 1.76
CA SER A 37 -16.03 9.27 1.08
C SER A 37 -15.90 10.66 1.71
N GLY A 38 -15.80 11.72 0.88
CA GLY A 38 -15.71 13.10 1.36
C GLY A 38 -14.35 13.47 1.96
N GLU A 39 -14.33 14.30 3.00
CA GLU A 39 -13.13 14.84 3.68
C GLU A 39 -12.52 13.90 4.73
N ALA A 40 -12.79 12.60 4.63
CA ALA A 40 -12.28 11.65 5.62
C ALA A 40 -10.75 11.74 5.75
N GLU A 41 -10.30 11.74 7.00
CA GLU A 41 -8.92 11.94 7.41
C GLU A 41 -8.05 10.77 6.94
N ILE A 42 -6.93 11.11 6.31
CA ILE A 42 -5.94 10.17 5.82
C ILE A 42 -4.81 10.18 6.84
N PRO A 43 -4.39 9.02 7.36
CA PRO A 43 -3.26 8.95 8.27
C PRO A 43 -1.98 9.46 7.62
N ASP A 44 -1.23 10.26 8.36
CA ASP A 44 0.09 10.76 7.97
C ASP A 44 1.09 9.63 7.69
N ALA A 45 2.11 9.92 6.89
CA ALA A 45 3.21 9.02 6.56
C ALA A 45 3.88 8.44 7.82
N THR A 46 4.04 9.25 8.87
CA THR A 46 4.61 8.80 10.16
C THR A 46 3.77 7.72 10.83
N THR A 47 2.44 7.75 10.63
CA THR A 47 1.57 6.68 11.13
C THR A 47 1.80 5.38 10.38
N LEU A 48 2.09 5.47 9.08
CA LEU A 48 2.46 4.33 8.24
C LEU A 48 3.82 3.76 8.65
N ASP A 49 4.80 4.62 8.93
CA ASP A 49 6.12 4.24 9.45
C ASP A 49 5.99 3.44 10.75
N GLY A 50 5.19 3.95 11.70
CA GLY A 50 4.95 3.27 12.97
C GLY A 50 4.28 1.90 12.80
N LEU A 51 3.37 1.76 11.83
CA LEU A 51 2.80 0.46 11.49
C LEU A 51 3.87 -0.50 10.97
N GLU A 52 4.68 -0.06 10.01
CA GLU A 52 5.76 -0.89 9.46
C GLU A 52 6.75 -1.28 10.54
N GLN A 53 7.17 -0.36 11.40
CA GLN A 53 8.08 -0.67 12.49
C GLN A 53 7.51 -1.75 13.44
N ARG A 54 6.23 -1.64 13.81
CA ARG A 54 5.55 -2.65 14.65
C ARG A 54 5.45 -4.00 13.95
N LEU A 55 5.17 -4.02 12.65
CA LEU A 55 5.10 -5.27 11.89
C LEU A 55 6.49 -5.88 11.67
N ARG A 56 7.55 -5.07 11.52
CA ARG A 56 8.95 -5.52 11.46
C ARG A 56 9.36 -6.15 12.78
N GLN A 57 9.04 -5.51 13.91
CA GLN A 57 9.30 -6.07 15.24
C GLN A 57 8.58 -7.41 15.45
N ALA A 58 7.40 -7.56 14.86
CA ALA A 58 6.65 -8.81 14.90
C ALA A 58 7.15 -9.88 13.92
N ASN A 59 8.09 -9.57 13.01
CA ASN A 59 8.49 -10.43 11.89
C ASN A 59 7.31 -10.94 11.04
N ARG A 60 6.24 -10.14 10.92
CA ARG A 60 5.00 -10.53 10.19
C ARG A 60 4.79 -9.77 8.88
N ILE A 61 5.66 -8.80 8.55
CA ILE A 61 5.54 -8.05 7.29
C ILE A 61 5.59 -9.00 6.10
N ASP A 62 6.60 -9.85 6.03
CA ASP A 62 6.83 -10.70 4.87
C ASP A 62 5.70 -11.72 4.70
N GLU A 63 5.24 -12.34 5.80
CA GLU A 63 4.10 -13.26 5.80
C GLU A 63 2.81 -12.59 5.29
N LEU A 64 2.57 -11.35 5.72
CA LEU A 64 1.35 -10.61 5.41
C LEU A 64 1.35 -10.11 3.96
N ILE A 65 2.50 -9.68 3.46
CA ILE A 65 2.69 -9.34 2.04
C ILE A 65 2.56 -10.58 1.17
N GLU A 66 3.13 -11.71 1.56
CA GLU A 66 3.07 -12.96 0.81
C GLU A 66 1.64 -13.50 0.72
N GLN A 67 0.90 -13.48 1.83
CA GLN A 67 -0.52 -13.83 1.85
C GLN A 67 -1.33 -12.93 0.92
N PHE A 68 -1.05 -11.63 0.92
CA PHE A 68 -1.72 -10.69 0.05
C PHE A 68 -1.34 -10.90 -1.43
N ALA A 69 -0.07 -11.13 -1.74
CA ALA A 69 0.39 -11.47 -3.09
C ALA A 69 -0.27 -12.76 -3.59
N THR A 70 -0.44 -13.75 -2.72
CA THR A 70 -1.15 -14.99 -3.02
C THR A 70 -2.64 -14.73 -3.29
N PHE A 71 -3.30 -13.91 -2.48
CA PHE A 71 -4.67 -13.47 -2.72
C PHE A 71 -4.82 -12.75 -4.08
N LEU A 72 -3.89 -11.87 -4.42
CA LEU A 72 -3.89 -11.19 -5.72
C LEU A 72 -3.67 -12.14 -6.89
N LYS A 73 -2.87 -13.21 -6.75
CA LYS A 73 -2.73 -14.25 -7.79
C LYS A 73 -4.03 -15.03 -8.04
N VAL A 74 -4.86 -15.18 -7.01
CA VAL A 74 -6.18 -15.84 -7.15
C VAL A 74 -7.18 -14.92 -7.85
N VAL A 75 -7.13 -13.61 -7.56
CA VAL A 75 -8.10 -12.62 -8.08
C VAL A 75 -7.69 -12.04 -9.44
N ARG A 76 -6.39 -11.88 -9.73
CA ARG A 76 -5.88 -11.47 -11.05
C ARG A 76 -5.43 -12.69 -11.85
N LYS A 77 -5.90 -12.80 -13.09
CA LYS A 77 -5.26 -13.65 -14.12
C LYS A 77 -3.73 -13.39 -14.13
N PRO A 78 -2.91 -14.44 -14.34
CA PRO A 78 -1.47 -14.36 -14.17
C PRO A 78 -0.85 -13.49 -15.26
N CYS A 79 -0.72 -12.20 -15.00
CA CYS A 79 0.27 -11.35 -15.65
C CYS A 79 1.36 -11.10 -14.63
N ALA A 80 2.58 -11.52 -14.97
CA ALA A 80 3.77 -11.43 -14.15
C ALA A 80 3.87 -10.08 -13.44
N VAL A 81 3.65 -10.06 -12.12
CA VAL A 81 4.03 -8.92 -11.29
C VAL A 81 5.50 -9.14 -10.96
N SER A 82 6.37 -8.87 -11.92
CA SER A 82 7.78 -8.67 -11.66
C SER A 82 7.89 -7.37 -10.87
N PHE A 83 8.04 -7.49 -9.54
CA PHE A 83 8.56 -6.40 -8.71
C PHE A 83 10.02 -6.16 -9.11
N SER A 84 10.20 -5.37 -10.17
CA SER A 84 11.51 -4.83 -10.55
C SER A 84 11.52 -3.36 -10.14
N ALA A 85 12.29 -3.04 -9.10
CA ALA A 85 12.46 -1.69 -8.56
C ALA A 85 13.29 -0.77 -9.48
N ALA A 86 13.27 -0.94 -10.81
CA ALA A 86 14.29 -0.39 -11.70
C ALA A 86 13.79 0.43 -12.89
N THR A 87 12.51 0.77 -13.01
CA THR A 87 12.08 1.63 -14.12
C THR A 87 10.83 2.41 -13.74
N ILE A 88 11.01 3.68 -13.35
CA ILE A 88 10.21 4.87 -13.67
C ILE A 88 11.02 6.05 -13.07
N PHE A 89 12.12 6.37 -13.74
CA PHE A 89 12.73 7.70 -13.75
C PHE A 89 13.19 7.91 -15.20
N LEU A 90 12.21 7.99 -16.09
CA LEU A 90 12.27 8.54 -17.43
C LEU A 90 10.87 9.02 -17.80
#